data_AF-A0A9X0PSX2-F1
#
_entry.id   AF-A0A9X0PSX2-F1
#
_cell.length_a   1.000
_cell.length_b   1.000
_cell.length_c   1.000
_cell.angle_alpha   90.00
_cell.angle_beta   90.00
_cell.angle_gamma   90.00
#
_symmetry.space_group_name_H-M   'P 1'
#
loop_
_entity.id
_entity.type
_entity.pdbx_description
1 polymer ?
#
loop_
_entity_poly.entity_id
_entity_poly.type
_entity_poly.pdbx_seq_one_letter_code
_entity_poly.pdbx_strand_id
1 'polypeptide(L)'
;MKPTLILAPLLMFATAVSAAPEKVSGQIAVQLGTVLAAEDFCGLTYDHKMIEAYIEKNVPADDMGFPSFLELMTSGRKAKQKKMTPSAKAAHCAQISRVAKANGFIH
;
A
#
# COMPACT_ATOMS: atom_id res chain seq x y z
N MET A 1 -57.32 -31.66 -23.61
CA MET A 1 -56.66 -30.66 -22.74
C MET A 1 -55.97 -31.40 -21.61
N LYS A 2 -54.63 -31.37 -21.55
CA LYS A 2 -53.79 -32.01 -20.52
C LYS A 2 -52.62 -31.05 -20.25
N PRO A 3 -52.25 -30.81 -18.98
CA PRO A 3 -51.38 -29.68 -18.63
C PRO A 3 -49.93 -30.03 -18.94
N THR A 4 -49.27 -29.16 -19.71
CA THR A 4 -47.85 -29.25 -20.01
C THR A 4 -47.06 -28.81 -18.77
N LEU A 5 -46.38 -29.77 -18.13
CA LEU A 5 -45.39 -29.51 -17.07
C LEU A 5 -44.18 -28.82 -17.69
N ILE A 6 -43.97 -27.54 -17.37
CA ILE A 6 -42.77 -26.79 -17.75
C ILE A 6 -41.79 -26.89 -16.58
N LEU A 7 -40.74 -27.69 -16.77
CA LEU A 7 -39.60 -27.79 -15.87
C LEU A 7 -38.67 -26.59 -16.15
N ALA A 8 -38.73 -25.56 -15.30
CA ALA A 8 -37.82 -24.42 -15.38
C ALA A 8 -36.46 -24.77 -14.74
N PRO A 9 -35.33 -24.66 -15.44
CA PRO A 9 -34.03 -24.83 -14.80
C PRO A 9 -33.67 -23.57 -14.00
N LEU A 10 -33.51 -23.76 -12.71
CA LEU A 10 -33.03 -22.75 -11.76
C LEU A 10 -31.56 -22.44 -12.07
N LEU A 11 -31.30 -21.43 -12.90
CA LEU A 11 -29.97 -20.88 -13.12
C LEU A 11 -29.50 -20.18 -11.83
N MET A 12 -28.77 -20.90 -10.98
CA MET A 12 -28.00 -20.31 -9.89
C MET A 12 -26.86 -19.47 -10.49
N PHE A 13 -27.08 -18.16 -10.62
CA PHE A 13 -25.98 -17.21 -10.81
C PHE A 13 -25.19 -17.15 -9.50
N ALA A 14 -24.11 -17.92 -9.42
CA ALA A 14 -23.09 -17.72 -8.41
C ALA A 14 -22.36 -16.41 -8.73
N THR A 15 -22.79 -15.31 -8.12
CA THR A 15 -21.99 -14.08 -8.09
C THR A 15 -20.80 -14.34 -7.17
N ALA A 16 -19.67 -14.76 -7.76
CA ALA A 16 -18.40 -14.73 -7.08
C ALA A 16 -18.00 -13.27 -6.84
N VAL A 17 -18.43 -12.70 -5.72
CA VAL A 17 -17.89 -11.43 -5.22
C VAL A 17 -16.46 -11.72 -4.80
N SER A 18 -15.50 -11.44 -5.68
CA SER A 18 -14.09 -11.44 -5.32
C SER A 18 -13.87 -10.21 -4.45
N ALA A 19 -13.76 -10.40 -3.13
CA ALA A 19 -13.25 -9.37 -2.25
C ALA A 19 -11.80 -9.08 -2.67
N ALA A 20 -11.56 -7.93 -3.31
CA ALA A 20 -10.21 -7.43 -3.54
C ALA A 20 -9.45 -7.41 -2.20
N PRO A 21 -8.15 -7.72 -2.16
CA PRO A 21 -7.46 -7.95 -0.91
C PRO A 21 -7.16 -6.61 -0.23
N GLU A 22 -8.13 -6.03 0.48
CA GLU A 22 -7.94 -4.85 1.37
C GLU A 22 -6.69 -5.00 2.27
N LYS A 23 -6.38 -6.24 2.66
CA LYS A 23 -5.21 -6.55 3.50
C LYS A 23 -3.87 -6.23 2.84
N VAL A 24 -3.78 -6.22 1.51
CA VAL A 24 -2.52 -5.97 0.77
C VAL A 24 -2.24 -4.46 0.70
N SER A 25 -3.23 -3.64 0.33
CA SER A 25 -3.08 -2.18 0.30
C SER A 25 -2.73 -1.58 1.65
N GLY A 26 -3.33 -2.10 2.72
CA GLY A 26 -3.01 -1.66 4.08
C GLY A 26 -1.55 -1.90 4.46
N GLN A 27 -0.99 -3.06 4.10
CA GLN A 27 0.43 -3.35 4.34
C GLN A 27 1.34 -2.44 3.52
N ILE A 28 0.97 -2.17 2.26
CA ILE A 28 1.70 -1.25 1.39
C ILE A 28 1.73 0.15 2.01
N ALA A 29 0.60 0.67 2.49
CA ALA A 29 0.54 1.98 3.12
C ALA A 29 1.43 2.07 4.38
N VAL A 30 1.44 1.01 5.20
CA VAL A 30 2.30 0.93 6.39
C VAL A 30 3.79 0.96 6.02
N GLN A 31 4.17 0.19 5.00
CA GLN A 31 5.56 0.06 4.57
C GLN A 31 6.03 1.32 3.84
N LEU A 32 5.29 1.75 2.81
CA LEU A 32 5.60 2.95 2.04
C LEU A 32 5.59 4.19 2.91
N GLY A 33 4.61 4.34 3.82
CA GLY A 33 4.58 5.47 4.77
C GLY A 33 5.79 5.50 5.70
N THR A 34 6.42 4.35 6.00
CA THR A 34 7.67 4.31 6.75
C THR A 34 8.86 4.82 5.93
N VAL A 35 8.88 4.53 4.62
CA VAL A 35 9.89 5.05 3.67
C VAL A 35 9.70 6.55 3.45
N LEU A 36 8.49 7.00 3.13
CA LEU A 36 8.19 8.42 2.89
C LEU A 36 8.47 9.29 4.12
N ALA A 37 8.16 8.81 5.32
CA ALA A 37 8.45 9.55 6.54
C ALA A 37 9.94 9.81 6.74
N ALA A 38 10.79 8.91 6.24
CA ALA A 38 12.23 8.94 6.46
C ALA A 38 12.99 9.91 5.53
N GLU A 39 12.34 10.55 4.55
CA GLU A 39 13.00 11.40 3.55
C GLU A 39 13.89 12.48 4.19
N ASP A 40 13.28 13.48 4.83
CA ASP A 40 14.00 14.55 5.51
C ASP A 40 14.84 14.01 6.68
N PHE A 41 14.28 13.04 7.41
CA PHE A 41 14.92 12.51 8.62
C PHE A 41 16.26 11.83 8.32
N CYS A 42 16.36 11.15 7.17
CA CYS A 42 17.53 10.44 6.71
C CYS A 42 18.34 11.18 5.65
N GLY A 43 17.91 12.38 5.22
CA GLY A 43 18.59 13.18 4.21
C GLY A 43 18.55 12.55 2.82
N LEU A 44 17.42 11.91 2.49
CA LEU A 44 17.17 11.31 1.18
C LEU A 44 16.40 12.28 0.29
N THR A 45 16.46 12.06 -1.01
CA THR A 45 15.66 12.80 -2.00
C THR A 45 15.06 11.76 -2.93
N TYR A 46 13.75 11.55 -2.83
CA TYR A 46 13.10 10.49 -3.59
C TYR A 46 12.78 10.88 -5.03
N ASP A 47 12.88 9.91 -5.94
CA ASP A 47 12.30 10.00 -7.28
C ASP A 47 10.79 9.74 -7.17
N HIS A 48 10.02 10.81 -7.31
CA HIS A 48 8.57 10.77 -7.22
C HIS A 48 7.93 9.88 -8.28
N LYS A 49 8.50 9.81 -9.49
CA LYS A 49 7.96 8.95 -10.56
C LYS A 49 8.07 7.47 -10.21
N MET A 50 9.15 7.10 -9.52
CA MET A 50 9.35 5.73 -9.07
C MET A 50 8.40 5.35 -7.92
N ILE A 51 8.05 6.31 -7.06
CA ILE A 51 7.00 6.13 -6.04
C ILE A 51 5.63 5.96 -6.71
N GLU A 52 5.28 6.83 -7.66
CA GLU A 52 4.03 6.74 -8.44
C GLU A 52 3.92 5.37 -9.12
N ALA A 53 4.94 4.95 -9.87
CA ALA A 53 4.98 3.64 -10.53
C ALA A 53 4.88 2.47 -9.54
N TYR A 54 5.47 2.60 -8.34
CA TYR A 54 5.32 1.59 -7.29
C TYR A 54 3.87 1.51 -6.78
N ILE A 55 3.19 2.64 -6.59
CA ILE A 55 1.78 2.66 -6.17
C ILE A 55 0.90 2.03 -7.25
N GLU A 56 1.04 2.47 -8.51
CA GLU A 56 0.27 1.93 -9.65
C GLU A 56 0.42 0.41 -9.79
N LYS A 57 1.63 -0.11 -9.52
CA LYS A 57 1.91 -1.54 -9.61
C LYS A 57 1.30 -2.36 -8.46
N ASN A 58 1.20 -1.79 -7.26
CA ASN A 58 0.93 -2.58 -6.05
C ASN A 58 -0.43 -2.26 -5.40
N VAL A 59 -1.06 -1.14 -5.73
CA VAL A 59 -2.32 -0.69 -5.13
C VAL A 59 -3.43 -0.77 -6.18
N PRO A 60 -4.58 -1.41 -5.89
CA PRO A 60 -5.73 -1.39 -6.77
C PRO A 60 -6.18 0.04 -7.08
N ALA A 61 -6.51 0.31 -8.35
CA ALA A 61 -6.90 1.65 -8.80
C ALA A 61 -8.22 2.16 -8.18
N ASP A 62 -9.05 1.25 -7.64
CA ASP A 62 -10.31 1.53 -6.97
C ASP A 62 -10.19 1.62 -5.44
N ASP A 63 -8.97 1.49 -4.89
CA ASP A 63 -8.73 1.65 -3.46
C ASP A 63 -8.71 3.13 -3.06
N MET A 64 -9.89 3.68 -2.81
CA MET A 64 -10.05 5.06 -2.34
C MET A 64 -9.55 5.29 -0.91
N GLY A 65 -9.35 4.22 -0.12
CA GLY A 65 -8.90 4.31 1.27
C GLY A 65 -7.39 4.48 1.41
N PHE A 66 -6.63 4.03 0.40
CA PHE A 66 -5.18 4.05 0.41
C PHE A 66 -4.56 5.44 0.65
N PRO A 67 -4.98 6.54 0.00
CA PRO A 67 -4.33 7.84 0.17
C PRO A 67 -4.38 8.35 1.61
N SER A 68 -5.56 8.35 2.23
CA SER A 68 -5.74 8.80 3.62
C SER A 68 -5.01 7.89 4.60
N PHE A 69 -4.97 6.58 4.33
CA PHE A 69 -4.25 5.66 5.21
C PHE A 69 -2.72 5.82 5.08
N LEU A 70 -2.19 6.02 3.87
CA LEU A 70 -0.78 6.32 3.64
C LEU A 70 -0.35 7.61 4.33
N GLU A 71 -1.18 8.66 4.27
CA GLU A 71 -0.92 9.92 4.97
C GLU A 71 -0.85 9.71 6.49
N LEU A 72 -1.84 9.02 7.06
CA LEU A 72 -1.87 8.68 8.49
C LEU A 72 -0.60 7.94 8.91
N MET A 73 -0.21 6.92 8.14
CA MET A 73 0.99 6.15 8.40
C MET A 73 2.25 6.99 8.30
N THR A 74 2.38 7.83 7.27
CA THR A 74 3.53 8.72 7.07
C THR A 74 3.68 9.70 8.23
N SER A 75 2.60 10.41 8.59
CA SER A 75 2.58 11.37 9.69
C SER A 75 2.89 10.71 11.03
N GLY A 76 2.29 9.55 11.31
CA GLY A 76 2.57 8.77 12.52
C GLY A 76 4.03 8.32 12.61
N ARG A 77 4.64 7.93 11.49
CA ARG A 77 6.06 7.53 11.44
C ARG A 77 7.00 8.72 11.63
N LYS A 78 6.71 9.88 11.01
CA LYS A 78 7.46 11.14 11.26
C LYS A 78 7.46 11.50 12.75
N ALA A 79 6.32 11.36 13.43
CA ALA A 79 6.24 11.60 14.87
C ALA A 79 7.11 10.64 15.71
N LYS A 80 7.22 9.36 15.31
CA LYS A 80 8.07 8.37 16.00
C LYS A 80 9.56 8.60 15.76
N GLN A 81 9.95 8.98 14.55
CA GLN A 81 11.35 9.25 14.20
C GLN A 81 11.98 10.37 15.05
N LYS A 82 11.20 11.40 15.40
CA LYS A 82 11.63 12.49 16.30
C LYS A 82 12.11 12.01 17.68
N LYS A 83 11.73 10.80 18.10
CA LYS A 83 12.07 10.23 19.41
C LYS A 83 13.19 9.19 19.32
N MET A 84 13.78 8.96 18.14
CA MET A 84 14.83 7.97 17.97
C MET A 84 16.16 8.46 18.56
N THR A 85 16.89 7.55 19.21
CA THR A 85 18.28 7.79 19.59
C THR A 85 19.18 7.84 18.35
N PRO A 86 20.42 8.37 18.45
CA PRO A 86 21.35 8.40 17.32
C PRO A 86 21.60 7.02 16.68
N SER A 87 21.79 5.97 17.49
CA SER A 87 22.01 4.60 16.97
C SER A 87 20.77 4.04 16.28
N ALA A 88 19.58 4.30 16.83
CA ALA A 88 18.32 3.88 16.20
C ALA A 88 18.10 4.61 14.86
N LYS A 89 18.42 5.91 14.80
CA LYS A 89 18.41 6.68 13.56
C LYS A 89 19.37 6.09 12.53
N ALA A 90 20.61 5.78 12.91
CA ALA A 90 21.59 5.20 12.01
C ALA A 90 21.11 3.86 11.41
N ALA A 91 20.61 2.95 12.24
CA ALA A 91 20.08 1.67 11.78
C ALA A 91 18.85 1.83 10.87
N HIS A 92 17.92 2.72 11.25
CA HIS A 92 16.73 3.02 10.46
C HIS A 92 17.10 3.57 9.09
N CYS A 93 17.93 4.62 9.03
CA CYS A 93 18.30 5.27 7.79
C CYS A 93 19.14 4.37 6.88
N ALA A 94 20.01 3.52 7.44
CA ALA A 94 20.74 2.53 6.66
C ALA A 94 19.77 1.57 5.95
N GLN A 95 18.76 1.05 6.64
CA GLN A 95 17.80 0.13 6.02
C GLN A 95 16.87 0.83 5.04
N ILE A 96 16.38 2.03 5.35
CA ILE A 96 15.54 2.81 4.42
C ILE A 96 16.29 3.11 3.13
N SER A 97 17.56 3.51 3.22
CA SER A 97 18.38 3.77 2.03
C SER A 97 18.51 2.51 1.16
N ARG A 98 18.67 1.33 1.76
CA ARG A 98 18.72 0.05 1.02
C ARG A 98 17.39 -0.27 0.33
N VAL A 99 16.26 -0.05 1.01
CA VAL A 99 14.93 -0.27 0.44
C VAL A 99 14.65 0.72 -0.69
N ALA A 100 14.98 2.00 -0.49
CA ALA A 100 14.81 3.04 -1.49
C ALA A 100 15.63 2.72 -2.76
N LYS A 101 16.89 2.31 -2.62
CA LYS A 101 17.71 1.84 -3.75
C LYS A 101 17.12 0.62 -4.44
N ALA A 102 16.69 -0.38 -3.69
CA ALA A 102 16.13 -1.61 -4.24
C ALA A 102 14.82 -1.39 -5.04
N ASN A 103 14.07 -0.34 -4.72
CA ASN A 103 12.85 0.04 -5.44
C ASN A 103 13.06 1.18 -6.45
N GLY A 104 14.30 1.66 -6.61
CA GLY A 104 14.61 2.78 -7.51
C GLY A 104 14.11 4.14 -7.03
N PHE A 105 13.70 4.28 -5.77
CA PHE A 105 13.27 5.57 -5.22
C PHE A 105 14.43 6.55 -5.03
N ILE A 106 15.69 6.08 -5.02
CA ILE A 106 16.89 6.92 -5.01
C ILE A 106 17.97 6.28 -5.89
N HIS A 107 18.92 7.11 -6.35
CA HIS A 107 20.09 6.70 -7.13
C HIS A 107 21.39 6.85 -6.33
#